data_AF-A0A524INQ1-F1
#
_entry.id   AF-A0A524INQ1-F1
#
_cell.length_a   1.000
_cell.length_b   1.000
_cell.length_c   1.000
_cell.angle_alpha   90.00
_cell.angle_beta   90.00
_cell.angle_gamma   90.00
#
_symmetry.space_group_name_H-M   'P 1'
#
loop_
_entity.id
_entity.type
_entity.pdbx_description
1 polymer ?
#
loop_
_entity_poly.entity_id
_entity_poly.type
_entity_poly.pdbx_seq_one_letter_code
_entity_poly.pdbx_strand_id
1 'polypeptide(L)' 'MNYAFFPGCVSKGACPELYQSVMQVYPQLGIDLEEMTTASCTGAGVLQEKDAKLGDVLNARTFALAEQQGLPIMTI' A
#
# COMPACT_ATOMS: atom_id res chain seq x y z
N MET A 1 13.74 0.06 -10.67
CA MET A 1 12.33 -0.03 -11.14
C MET A 1 11.46 0.61 -10.08
N ASN A 2 10.58 1.54 -10.44
CA ASN A 2 9.98 2.47 -9.48
C ASN A 2 8.52 2.10 -9.21
N TYR A 3 8.12 2.12 -7.94
CA TYR A 3 6.76 1.78 -7.52
C TYR A 3 6.17 2.81 -6.56
N ALA A 4 4.88 3.06 -6.71
CA ALA A 4 4.06 3.65 -5.67
C ALA A 4 3.86 2.61 -4.56
N PHE A 5 4.51 2.82 -3.43
CA PHE A 5 4.56 1.86 -2.35
C PHE A 5 3.39 2.06 -1.37
N PHE A 6 2.53 1.05 -1.28
CA PHE A 6 1.45 0.95 -0.31
C PHE A 6 1.85 -0.03 0.82
N PRO A 7 2.34 0.44 1.97
CA PRO A 7 2.75 -0.45 3.06
C PRO A 7 1.56 -1.09 3.80
N GLY A 8 0.34 -0.57 3.62
CA GLY A 8 -0.82 -0.94 4.43
C GLY A 8 -0.69 -0.51 5.89
N CYS A 9 -1.62 -0.98 6.75
CA CYS A 9 -1.67 -0.62 8.16
C CYS A 9 -0.91 -1.61 9.07
N VAL A 10 -0.89 -2.90 8.72
CA VAL A 10 -0.27 -3.96 9.53
C VAL A 10 1.24 -3.81 9.59
N SER A 11 1.90 -3.56 8.46
CA SER A 11 3.36 -3.39 8.41
C SER A 11 3.85 -2.12 9.11
N LYS A 12 2.95 -1.18 9.44
CA LYS A 12 3.23 0.03 10.22
C LYS A 12 2.83 -0.07 11.69
N GLY A 13 2.14 -1.15 12.08
CA GLY A 13 1.53 -1.29 13.41
C GLY A 13 1.82 -2.66 14.03
N ALA A 14 1.05 -3.66 13.64
CA ALA A 14 1.06 -4.98 14.29
C ALA A 14 2.28 -5.86 13.92
N CYS A 15 2.81 -5.72 12.71
CA CYS A 15 3.98 -6.46 12.22
C CYS A 15 5.01 -5.49 11.60
N PRO A 16 5.61 -4.59 12.40
CA PRO A 16 6.55 -3.57 11.92
C PRO A 16 7.78 -4.16 11.22
N GLU A 17 8.16 -5.39 11.56
CA GLU A 17 9.25 -6.15 10.95
C GLU A 17 9.07 -6.35 9.44
N LEU A 18 7.83 -6.37 8.92
CA LEU A 18 7.58 -6.47 7.48
C LEU A 18 8.12 -5.23 6.74
N TYR A 19 7.78 -4.05 7.25
CA TYR A 19 8.26 -2.78 6.67
C TYR A 19 9.79 -2.70 6.77
N GLN A 20 10.35 -3.01 7.95
CA GLN A 20 11.81 -2.98 8.14
C GLN A 20 12.53 -3.94 7.18
N SER A 21 12.03 -5.16 7.02
CA SER A 21 12.61 -6.16 6.12
C SER A 21 12.63 -5.66 4.68
N VAL A 22 11.51 -5.08 4.22
CA VAL A 22 11.40 -4.56 2.86
C VAL A 22 12.34 -3.38 2.63
N MET A 23 12.46 -2.46 3.60
CA MET A 23 13.40 -1.33 3.51
C MET A 23 14.86 -1.76 3.36
N GLN A 24 15.23 -2.93 3.87
CA GLN A 24 16.58 -3.49 3.68
C GLN A 24 16.75 -4.24 2.36
N VAL A 25 15.68 -4.88 1.86
CA VAL A 25 15.74 -5.76 0.70
C VAL A 25 15.54 -5.01 -0.62
N TYR A 26 14.61 -4.05 -0.70
CA TYR A 26 14.27 -3.38 -1.96
C TYR A 26 15.48 -2.74 -2.67
N PRO A 27 16.45 -2.10 -1.98
CA PRO A 27 17.61 -1.51 -2.67
C PRO A 27 18.51 -2.57 -3.30
N GLN A 28 18.61 -3.75 -2.67
CA GLN A 28 19.42 -4.87 -3.17
C GLN A 28 18.82 -5.50 -4.43
N LEU A 29 17.51 -5.32 -4.65
CA LEU A 29 16.80 -5.77 -5.84
C LEU A 29 16.82 -4.71 -6.98
N GLY A 30 17.44 -3.55 -6.79
CA GLY A 30 17.42 -2.45 -7.76
C GLY A 30 16.02 -1.86 -7.97
N ILE A 31 15.21 -1.88 -6.92
CA ILE A 31 13.87 -1.29 -6.87
C ILE A 31 13.96 0.07 -6.19
N ASP A 32 13.09 1.01 -6.58
CA ASP A 32 12.89 2.29 -5.91
C ASP A 32 11.43 2.37 -5.44
N LEU A 33 11.20 2.86 -4.23
CA LEU A 33 9.88 2.94 -3.61
C LEU A 33 9.51 4.39 -3.30
N GLU A 34 8.36 4.83 -3.82
CA GLU A 34 7.74 6.11 -3.45
C GLU A 34 6.53 5.83 -2.56
N GLU A 35 6.66 6.11 -1.26
CA GLU A 35 5.61 5.76 -0.31
C GLU A 35 4.35 6.64 -0.45
N MET A 36 3.19 6.00 -0.59
CA MET A 36 1.89 6.68 -0.63
C MET A 36 1.42 7.07 0.79
N THR A 37 2.01 8.10 1.36
CA THR A 37 1.79 8.54 2.76
C THR A 37 0.34 8.94 3.09
N THR A 38 -0.46 9.32 2.09
CA THR A 38 -1.86 9.73 2.26
C THR A 38 -2.85 8.59 2.00
N ALA A 39 -2.38 7.39 1.65
CA ALA A 39 -3.24 6.25 1.41
C ALA A 39 -3.92 5.79 2.71
N SER A 40 -5.21 5.46 2.60
CA SER A 40 -6.04 4.99 3.71
C SER A 40 -5.94 3.47 3.88
N CYS A 41 -6.46 2.95 4.99
CA CYS A 41 -6.63 1.51 5.17
C CYS A 41 -7.56 0.93 4.08
N THR A 42 -7.27 -0.30 3.64
CA THR A 42 -8.09 -1.04 2.66
C THR A 42 -9.43 -1.54 3.21
N GLY A 43 -9.61 -1.51 4.53
CA GLY A 43 -10.76 -2.10 5.22
C GLY A 43 -10.65 -3.62 5.46
N ALA A 44 -9.56 -4.25 5.00
CA ALA A 44 -9.30 -5.68 5.08
C ALA A 44 -10.46 -6.53 4.52
N GLY A 45 -10.91 -7.59 5.20
CA GLY A 45 -12.16 -8.29 4.86
C GLY A 45 -13.38 -7.70 5.58
N VAL A 46 -13.16 -7.11 6.75
CA VAL A 46 -14.22 -6.69 7.66
C VAL A 46 -15.11 -5.61 7.04
N LEU A 47 -14.52 -4.62 6.35
CA LEU A 47 -15.32 -3.55 5.74
C LEU A 47 -16.09 -4.06 4.53
N GLN A 48 -15.47 -4.90 3.71
CA GLN A 48 -16.04 -5.48 2.49
C GLN A 48 -17.23 -6.38 2.82
N GLU A 49 -17.17 -7.11 3.95
CA GLU A 49 -18.29 -7.90 4.47
C GLU A 49 -19.47 -7.06 4.93
N LYS A 50 -19.23 -5.81 5.39
CA LYS A 50 -20.28 -4.91 5.90
C LYS A 50 -20.85 -3.99 4.83
N ASP A 51 -20.00 -3.43 3.98
CA ASP A 51 -20.35 -2.52 2.89
C ASP A 51 -19.29 -2.65 1.78
N ALA A 52 -19.58 -3.53 0.82
CA ALA A 52 -18.71 -3.78 -0.33
C ALA A 52 -18.47 -2.51 -1.16
N LYS A 53 -19.49 -1.66 -1.32
CA LYS A 53 -19.37 -0.41 -2.11
C LYS A 53 -18.41 0.57 -1.43
N LEU A 54 -18.51 0.71 -0.11
CA LEU A 54 -17.56 1.55 0.64
C LEU A 54 -16.14 0.98 0.57
N GLY A 55 -15.99 -0.34 0.68
CA GLY A 55 -14.70 -1.03 0.46
C GLY A 55 -14.11 -0.71 -0.91
N ASP A 56 -14.90 -0.82 -1.97
CA ASP A 56 -14.46 -0.51 -3.34
C ASP A 56 -14.05 0.96 -3.48
N VAL A 57 -14.82 1.90 -2.93
CA VAL A 57 -14.52 3.34 -3.00
C VAL A 57 -13.19 3.68 -2.31
N LEU A 58 -12.91 3.10 -1.15
CA LEU A 58 -11.64 3.33 -0.45
C LEU A 58 -10.45 2.76 -1.20
N ASN A 59 -10.58 1.56 -1.79
CA ASN A 59 -9.51 0.95 -2.56
C ASN A 59 -9.30 1.65 -3.92
N ALA A 60 -10.37 2.11 -4.56
CA ALA A 60 -10.29 2.94 -5.76
C ALA A 60 -9.53 4.25 -5.52
N ARG A 61 -9.68 4.87 -4.34
CA ARG A 61 -8.87 6.04 -3.94
C ARG A 61 -7.38 5.69 -3.87
N THR A 62 -7.01 4.53 -3.34
CA THR A 62 -5.60 4.08 -3.32
C THR A 62 -5.06 3.88 -4.73
N PHE A 63 -5.85 3.33 -5.65
CA PHE A 63 -5.46 3.23 -7.06
C PHE A 63 -5.25 4.62 -7.70
N ALA A 64 -6.17 5.55 -7.48
CA ALA A 64 -6.06 6.90 -8.00
C ALA A 64 -4.81 7.66 -7.50
N LEU A 65 -4.37 7.40 -6.25
CA LEU A 65 -3.13 7.98 -5.71
C LEU A 65 -1.89 7.50 -6.49
N ALA A 66 -1.84 6.23 -6.84
CA ALA A 66 -0.74 5.69 -7.63
C ALA A 66 -0.80 6.13 -9.09
N GLU A 67 -2.01 6.19 -9.68
CA GLU A 67 -2.22 6.75 -11.02
C GLU A 67 -1.74 8.20 -11.11
N GLN A 68 -1.98 9.01 -10.05
CA GLN A 68 -1.49 10.39 -9.97
C GLN A 68 0.05 10.46 -9.97
N GLN A 69 0.74 9.47 -9.38
CA GLN A 69 2.20 9.36 -9.41
C GLN A 69 2.73 8.82 -10.75
N GLY A 70 1.86 8.22 -11.59
CA GLY A 70 2.27 7.57 -12.84
C GLY A 70 3.11 6.31 -12.61
N LEU A 71 3.00 5.68 -11.44
CA LEU A 71 3.79 4.51 -11.05
C LEU A 71 2.91 3.28 -10.82
N PRO A 72 3.41 2.07 -11.11
CA PRO A 72 2.73 0.84 -10.70
C PRO A 72 2.73 0.72 -9.17
N ILE A 73 1.68 0.09 -8.61
CA ILE A 73 1.56 -0.13 -7.17
C ILE A 73 2.35 -1.35 -6.74
N MET A 74 3.01 -1.24 -5.58
CA MET A 74 3.56 -2.37 -4.85
C MET A 74 3.04 -2.38 -3.40
N THR A 75 2.70 -3.56 -2.87
CA THR A 75 2.33 -3.79 -1.47
C THR A 75 3.11 -4.96 -0.91
N ILE A 76 3.12 -5.09 0.42
CA ILE A 76 3.82 -6.14 1.19
C ILE A 76 2.87 -6.83 2.16
#